data_AF-A0A7X6QD24-F1
#
_entry.id   AF-A0A7X6QD24-F1
#
_cell.length_a   1.000
_cell.length_b   1.000
_cell.length_c   1.000
_cell.angle_alpha   90.00
_cell.angle_beta   90.00
_cell.angle_gamma   90.00
#
_symmetry.space_group_name_H-M   'P 1'
#
loop_
_entity.id
_entity.type
_entity.pdbx_description
1 polymer ?
#
loop_
_entity_poly.entity_id
_entity_poly.type
_entity_poly.pdbx_seq_one_letter_code
_entity_poly.pdbx_strand_id
1 'polypeptide(L)'
;MANSTNNSYSTLQEAIINLGYEWPEKDYFFCHGVFPTVDNTIADIQEYVGILLCTDGDIDININRIDYNLTASTLLIAHPSSIVHIVRSRNQYNGILLFIARDFFG
;
A
#
# COMPACT_ATOMS: atom_id res chain seq x y z
N MET A 1 5.69 23.37 -19.92
CA MET A 1 4.39 22.70 -19.74
C MET A 1 4.62 21.63 -18.69
N ALA A 2 4.11 21.84 -17.48
CA ALA A 2 4.26 20.87 -16.40
C ALA A 2 3.24 19.75 -16.66
N ASN A 3 3.72 18.53 -16.93
CA ASN A 3 2.88 17.34 -16.94
C ASN A 3 2.44 17.09 -15.50
N SER A 4 1.28 17.60 -15.12
CA SER A 4 0.57 17.14 -13.94
C SER A 4 0.15 15.70 -14.21
N THR A 5 0.94 14.73 -13.77
CA THR A 5 0.42 13.39 -13.52
C THR A 5 -0.71 13.56 -12.52
N ASN A 6 -1.96 13.46 -13.00
CA ASN A 6 -3.12 13.35 -12.14
C ASN A 6 -2.94 12.07 -11.32
N ASN A 7 -2.33 12.19 -10.14
CA ASN A 7 -2.34 11.10 -9.18
C ASN A 7 -3.77 11.00 -8.65
N SER A 8 -4.56 10.12 -9.26
CA SER A 8 -5.88 9.79 -8.75
C SER A 8 -5.70 9.20 -7.36
N TYR A 9 -6.18 9.90 -6.33
CA TYR A 9 -6.29 9.32 -5.00
C TYR A 9 -7.27 8.14 -5.10
N SER A 10 -6.77 6.93 -4.84
CA SER A 10 -7.64 5.77 -4.65
C SER A 10 -7.88 5.60 -3.17
N THR A 11 -9.15 5.43 -2.80
CA THR A 11 -9.49 4.83 -1.51
C THR A 11 -8.80 3.47 -1.37
N LEU A 12 -8.55 3.02 -0.14
CA LEU A 12 -7.97 1.69 0.08
C LEU A 12 -8.75 0.58 -0.65
N GLN A 13 -10.08 0.67 -0.64
CA GLN A 13 -10.96 -0.25 -1.35
C GLN A 13 -10.68 -0.26 -2.87
N GLU A 14 -10.60 0.91 -3.50
CA GLU A 14 -10.29 1.03 -4.93
C GLU A 14 -8.89 0.49 -5.25
N ALA A 15 -7.91 0.75 -4.38
CA ALA A 15 -6.56 0.21 -4.53
C ALA A 15 -6.57 -1.33 -4.52
N ILE A 16 -7.34 -1.95 -3.62
CA ILE A 16 -7.45 -3.41 -3.52
C ILE A 16 -8.21 -4.03 -4.70
N ILE A 17 -9.29 -3.39 -5.14
CA ILE A 17 -10.02 -3.80 -6.35
C ILE A 17 -9.11 -3.72 -7.58
N ASN A 18 -8.30 -2.66 -7.70
CA ASN A 18 -7.34 -2.50 -8.80
C ASN A 18 -6.22 -3.54 -8.78
N LEU A 19 -5.90 -4.11 -7.61
CA LEU A 19 -4.98 -5.23 -7.48
C LEU A 19 -5.62 -6.58 -7.88
N GLY A 20 -6.91 -6.60 -8.25
CA GLY A 20 -7.63 -7.80 -8.67
C GLY A 20 -8.25 -8.59 -7.53
N TYR A 21 -8.34 -8.02 -6.33
CA TYR A 21 -8.97 -8.66 -5.18
C TYR A 21 -10.40 -8.12 -4.98
N GLU A 22 -11.31 -8.99 -4.56
CA GLU A 22 -12.58 -8.54 -3.99
C GLU A 22 -12.31 -7.88 -2.64
N TRP A 23 -13.04 -6.80 -2.33
CA TRP A 23 -13.01 -6.17 -1.01
C TRP A 23 -13.93 -6.98 -0.08
N PRO A 24 -13.40 -7.87 0.78
CA PRO A 24 -14.24 -8.90 1.40
C PRO A 24 -14.97 -8.33 2.62
N GLU A 25 -14.33 -7.46 3.39
CA GLU A 25 -14.77 -7.07 4.74
C GLU A 25 -14.31 -5.65 5.09
N LYS A 26 -15.10 -4.94 5.91
CA LYS A 26 -14.73 -3.60 6.43
C LYS A 26 -13.68 -3.66 7.53
N ASP A 27 -13.53 -4.82 8.17
CA ASP A 27 -12.78 -4.95 9.43
C ASP A 27 -11.30 -5.28 9.20
N TYR A 28 -11.00 -6.07 8.16
CA TYR A 28 -9.63 -6.33 7.75
C TYR A 28 -9.57 -6.80 6.29
N PHE A 29 -8.38 -6.69 5.70
CA PHE A 29 -8.03 -7.27 4.41
C PHE A 29 -6.66 -7.92 4.53
N PHE A 30 -6.51 -9.13 3.97
CA PHE A 30 -5.24 -9.85 3.94
C PHE A 30 -4.99 -10.45 2.56
N CYS A 31 -3.81 -10.22 2.01
CA CYS A 31 -3.34 -10.96 0.84
C CYS A 31 -1.83 -11.20 0.89
N HIS A 32 -1.39 -12.20 0.14
CA HIS A 32 0.03 -12.52 -0.02
C HIS A 32 0.32 -12.97 -1.45
N GLY A 33 1.54 -12.77 -1.90
CA GLY A 33 2.00 -13.25 -3.19
C GLY A 33 2.76 -12.20 -3.98
N VAL A 34 2.79 -12.40 -5.29
CA VAL A 34 3.45 -11.50 -6.24
C VAL A 34 2.53 -10.30 -6.46
N PHE A 35 2.99 -9.12 -6.10
CA PHE A 35 2.32 -7.88 -6.42
C PHE A 35 2.77 -7.37 -7.80
N PRO A 36 1.84 -6.82 -8.60
CA PRO A 36 2.18 -6.26 -9.90
C PRO A 36 3.09 -5.06 -9.73
N THR A 37 3.78 -4.68 -10.81
CA THR A 37 4.50 -3.42 -10.84
C THR A 37 3.50 -2.27 -10.72
N VAL A 38 3.66 -1.43 -9.70
CA VAL A 38 2.80 -0.27 -9.47
C VAL A 38 3.65 0.99 -9.58
N ASP A 39 3.23 1.91 -10.43
CA ASP A 39 3.84 3.24 -10.57
C ASP A 39 2.85 4.31 -10.11
N ASN A 40 3.32 5.21 -9.24
CA ASN A 40 2.59 6.41 -8.79
C ASN A 40 1.16 6.15 -8.28
N THR A 41 0.98 5.18 -7.40
CA THR A 41 -0.33 4.94 -6.76
C THR A 41 -0.35 5.51 -5.35
N ILE A 42 -1.43 6.24 -5.04
CA ILE A 42 -1.69 6.83 -3.72
C ILE A 42 -2.82 6.05 -3.05
N ALA A 43 -2.54 5.47 -1.88
CA ALA A 43 -3.54 4.85 -1.05
C ALA A 43 -3.78 5.72 0.20
N ASP A 44 -5.01 6.19 0.36
CA ASP A 44 -5.47 6.79 1.62
C ASP A 44 -5.95 5.68 2.57
N ILE A 45 -5.31 5.59 3.74
CA ILE A 45 -5.56 4.56 4.76
C ILE A 45 -6.13 5.15 6.06
N GLN A 46 -6.77 6.32 6.02
CA GLN A 46 -7.31 7.06 7.20
C GLN A 46 -8.08 6.24 8.23
N GLU A 47 -8.65 5.11 7.84
CA GLU A 47 -9.46 4.23 8.68
C GLU A 47 -8.78 2.89 9.01
N TYR A 48 -7.56 2.64 8.51
CA TYR A 48 -6.90 1.34 8.58
C TYR A 48 -5.45 1.45 9.04
N VAL A 49 -5.02 0.53 9.90
CA VAL A 49 -3.60 0.24 10.11
C VAL A 49 -3.13 -0.59 8.92
N GLY A 50 -2.14 -0.10 8.17
CA GLY A 50 -1.53 -0.83 7.06
C GLY A 50 -0.27 -1.55 7.49
N ILE A 51 -0.16 -2.84 7.22
CA ILE A 51 1.01 -3.67 7.50
C ILE A 51 1.47 -4.29 6.18
N LEU A 52 2.72 -4.04 5.79
CA LEU A 52 3.35 -4.61 4.61
C LEU A 52 4.65 -5.29 5.02
N LEU A 53 4.75 -6.59 4.74
CA LEU A 53 6.00 -7.33 4.80
C LEU A 53 6.47 -7.55 3.36
N CYS A 54 7.61 -6.94 2.99
CA CYS A 54 8.27 -7.26 1.73
C CYS A 54 9.08 -8.56 1.92
N THR A 55 8.73 -9.63 1.21
CA THR A 55 9.40 -10.93 1.32
C THR A 55 10.45 -11.14 0.23
N ASP A 56 10.32 -10.44 -0.90
CA ASP A 56 11.31 -10.43 -1.99
C ASP A 56 11.15 -9.16 -2.85
N GLY A 57 12.27 -8.64 -3.36
CA GLY A 57 12.32 -7.42 -4.17
C GLY A 57 12.47 -6.12 -3.36
N ASP A 58 12.42 -4.99 -4.10
CA ASP A 58 12.61 -3.64 -3.57
C ASP A 58 11.47 -2.70 -4.01
N ILE A 59 10.95 -1.94 -3.06
CA ILE A 59 9.83 -1.00 -3.26
C ILE A 59 10.24 0.38 -2.75
N ASP A 60 10.14 1.39 -3.60
CA ASP A 60 10.30 2.79 -3.23
C ASP A 60 8.92 3.36 -2.85
N ILE A 61 8.78 3.78 -1.59
CA ILE A 61 7.53 4.35 -1.06
C ILE A 61 7.78 5.75 -0.49
N ASN A 62 6.73 6.55 -0.46
CA ASN A 62 6.72 7.84 0.22
C ASN A 62 5.60 7.83 1.26
N ILE A 63 5.94 8.12 2.52
CA ILE A 63 4.97 8.22 3.62
C ILE A 63 5.03 9.63 4.14
N ASN A 64 3.90 10.36 4.06
CA ASN A 64 3.81 11.75 4.54
C ASN A 64 4.96 12.65 4.04
N ARG A 65 5.36 12.50 2.76
CA ARG A 65 6.46 13.23 2.10
C ARG A 65 7.87 12.83 2.52
N ILE A 66 8.05 11.71 3.20
CA ILE A 66 9.35 11.12 3.50
C ILE A 66 9.53 9.87 2.64
N ASP A 67 10.64 9.79 1.92
CA ASP A 67 10.96 8.66 1.04
C ASP A 67 11.60 7.51 1.83
N TYR A 68 11.17 6.29 1.55
CA TYR A 68 11.71 5.05 2.09
C TYR A 68 11.94 4.05 0.97
N ASN A 69 12.99 3.26 1.11
CA ASN A 69 13.23 2.09 0.29
C ASN A 69 13.00 0.85 1.16
N LEU A 70 11.97 0.07 0.83
CA LEU A 70 11.68 -1.21 1.47
C LEU A 70 12.37 -2.31 0.68
N THR A 71 13.27 -3.02 1.35
CA THR A 71 13.93 -4.21 0.80
C THR A 71 13.30 -5.48 1.37
N ALA A 72 13.65 -6.64 0.83
CA ALA A 72 13.26 -7.93 1.36
C ALA A 72 13.54 -8.04 2.88
N SER A 73 12.61 -8.67 3.60
CA SER A 73 12.57 -8.78 5.07
C SER A 73 12.27 -7.48 5.83
N THR A 74 11.85 -6.41 5.14
CA THR A 74 11.39 -5.18 5.81
C THR A 74 9.91 -5.29 6.17
N LEU A 75 9.59 -5.01 7.44
CA LEU A 75 8.23 -4.86 7.93
C LEU A 75 7.88 -3.37 8.06
N LEU A 76 6.91 -2.92 7.29
CA LEU A 76 6.30 -1.60 7.41
C LEU A 76 4.99 -1.71 8.21
N ILE A 77 4.83 -0.83 9.19
CA ILE A 77 3.56 -0.59 9.88
C ILE A 77 3.21 0.90 9.73
N ALA A 78 2.14 1.18 9.00
CA ALA A 78 1.64 2.52 8.75
C ALA A 78 0.45 2.82 9.66
N HIS A 79 0.56 3.92 10.42
CA HIS A 79 -0.53 4.45 11.25
C HIS A 79 -1.71 4.90 10.35
N PRO A 80 -2.98 4.84 10.82
CA PRO A 80 -4.14 5.23 10.01
C PRO A 80 -4.04 6.66 9.46
N SER A 81 -3.41 7.59 10.17
CA SER A 81 -3.23 8.98 9.66
C SER A 81 -2.14 9.13 8.58
N SER A 82 -1.51 8.04 8.14
CA SER A 82 -0.45 8.08 7.13
C SER A 82 -1.04 8.10 5.73
N ILE A 83 -0.50 8.96 4.87
CA ILE A 83 -0.74 8.88 3.43
C ILE A 83 0.44 8.13 2.83
N VAL A 84 0.19 6.95 2.28
CA VAL A 84 1.21 6.05 1.72
C VAL A 84 1.14 6.08 0.20
N HIS A 85 2.22 6.51 -0.43
CA HIS A 85 2.37 6.54 -1.87
C HIS A 85 3.39 5.48 -2.28
N ILE A 86 2.99 4.55 -3.14
CA ILE A 86 3.95 3.68 -3.80
C ILE A 86 4.50 4.46 -4.99
N VAL A 87 5.75 4.90 -4.86
CA VAL A 87 6.41 5.75 -5.86
C VAL A 87 6.79 4.88 -7.06
N ARG A 88 7.44 3.73 -6.79
CA ARG A 88 7.90 2.80 -7.81
C ARG A 88 8.20 1.43 -7.21
N SER A 89 7.79 0.37 -7.87
CA SER A 89 8.39 -0.96 -7.73
C SER A 89 9.33 -1.22 -8.90
N ARG A 90 10.61 -1.52 -8.65
CA ARG A 90 11.58 -1.69 -9.76
C ARG A 90 11.32 -2.96 -10.57
N ASN A 91 10.80 -4.00 -9.91
CA ASN A 91 10.41 -5.30 -10.45
C ASN A 91 9.12 -5.76 -9.76
N GLN A 92 8.57 -6.90 -10.19
CA GLN A 92 7.63 -7.65 -9.35
C GLN A 92 8.26 -7.90 -7.97
N TYR A 93 7.47 -7.72 -6.93
CA TYR A 93 7.88 -7.96 -5.56
C TYR A 93 6.93 -8.95 -4.91
N ASN A 94 7.44 -9.74 -3.97
CA ASN A 94 6.60 -10.58 -3.13
C ASN A 94 6.38 -9.89 -1.80
N GLY A 95 5.17 -10.05 -1.27
CA GLY A 95 4.91 -9.58 0.07
C GLY A 95 3.68 -10.17 0.69
N ILE A 96 3.44 -9.71 1.92
CA ILE A 96 2.22 -9.92 2.68
C ILE A 96 1.66 -8.54 3.00
N LEU A 97 0.40 -8.32 2.67
CA LEU A 97 -0.31 -7.08 2.92
C LEU A 97 -1.49 -7.36 3.83
N LEU A 98 -1.57 -6.59 4.92
CA LEU A 98 -2.64 -6.67 5.91
C LEU A 98 -3.12 -5.26 6.21
N PHE A 99 -4.41 -5.00 6.01
CA PHE A 99 -5.08 -3.81 6.52
C PHE A 99 -6.03 -4.22 7.62
N ILE A 100 -6.04 -3.49 8.72
CA ILE A 100 -6.93 -3.72 9.86
C ILE A 100 -7.64 -2.42 10.16
N ALA A 101 -8.97 -2.44 10.24
CA ALA A 101 -9.76 -1.27 10.61
C ALA A 101 -9.33 -0.74 11.98
N ARG A 102 -9.30 0.59 12.14
CA ARG A 102 -8.84 1.24 13.36
C ARG A 102 -9.64 0.80 14.60
N ASP A 103 -10.92 0.50 14.41
CA ASP A 103 -11.87 0.07 15.43
C ASP A 103 -11.99 -1.45 15.58
N PHE A 104 -11.15 -2.23 14.87
CA PHE A 104 -11.17 -3.70 14.91
C PHE A 104 -11.05 -4.29 16.33
N PHE A 105 -10.30 -3.63 17.22
CA PHE A 105 -10.02 -4.16 18.55
C PHE A 105 -11.00 -3.72 19.65
N GLY A 106 -11.96 -2.84 19.38
CA GLY A 106 -13.02 -2.44 20.33
C GLY A 106 -12.53 -1.74 21.59
#